data_AF-D3HQ12-F1
#
_entry.id   AF-D3HQ12-F1
#
_cell.length_a   1.000
_cell.length_b   1.000
_cell.length_c   1.000
_cell.angle_alpha   90.00
_cell.angle_beta   90.00
_cell.angle_gamma   90.00
#
_symmetry.space_group_name_H-M   'P 1'
#
loop_
_entity.id
_entity.type
_entity.pdbx_description
1 polymer ?
#
loop_
_entity_poly.entity_id
_entity_poly.type
_entity_poly.pdbx_seq_one_letter_code
_entity_poly.pdbx_strand_id
1 'polypeptide(L)'
;MIEKMIQEDFLNTPIKKYKGDVAPDLSESELAELINRIKSYIELDSLSELELEQSNTFYWLTYGLSHAMKNKNFSISYEIASIFYKISKQYPHLAITMLGKTIDFGEFKGQTGIFVWMDRLYSATFNSIFSPTLVAFNTIFSHLLEQEGNAFSSIMVKPIESGFTSGTNALLNLIYALKNASEYDCNQSITHLIAELLAKFINQSPNEIGFVLTQEITKGTFSGTRYMDFIIPTLARCSQDNIDAVDAICKILLIVNEKHPQPLMDSLTKIAQSGYNQGMHAFHIIFTALVSASYIENNTKMFNLLVDLIHKFFKKSPDSISSALTQPIKTGIRTGENGVMHLVQALTIAMDRNIDTSTITNLLLKIIEHNGNDLAEAFNSKAVSKNTFYLVTALSKLESKLNKEQTTDIQKTELEGIVKKLLEINSHHRTNI
;
A
#
# COMPACT_ATOMS: atom_id res chain seq x y z
N MET A 1 -21.86 44.02 14.00
CA MET A 1 -22.68 42.87 14.43
C MET A 1 -21.96 41.64 13.91
N ILE A 2 -21.33 40.87 14.81
CA ILE A 2 -20.80 39.56 14.46
C ILE A 2 -22.05 38.72 14.20
N GLU A 3 -22.36 38.44 12.94
CA GLU A 3 -23.38 37.43 12.63
C GLU A 3 -23.01 36.16 13.39
N LYS A 4 -23.94 35.61 14.17
CA LYS A 4 -23.78 34.29 14.80
C LYS A 4 -23.27 33.35 13.70
N MET A 5 -22.00 32.91 13.79
CA MET A 5 -21.30 32.18 12.71
C MET A 5 -22.03 30.90 12.30
N ILE A 6 -22.81 30.32 13.20
CA ILE A 6 -23.67 29.16 12.95
C ILE A 6 -25.14 29.58 13.06
N GLN A 7 -25.79 29.77 11.91
CA GLN A 7 -27.21 30.13 11.82
C GLN A 7 -28.12 29.08 12.50
N GLU A 8 -29.31 29.46 12.98
CA GLU A 8 -30.22 28.54 13.69
C GLU A 8 -30.60 27.30 12.84
N ASP A 9 -30.73 27.45 11.52
CA ASP A 9 -31.09 26.37 10.57
C ASP A 9 -29.95 25.94 9.62
N PHE A 10 -28.70 26.12 10.02
CA PHE A 10 -27.53 25.84 9.15
C PHE A 10 -27.46 24.39 8.63
N LEU A 11 -27.99 23.42 9.37
CA LEU A 11 -28.05 22.01 8.95
C LEU A 11 -29.05 21.82 7.81
N ASN A 12 -30.16 22.56 7.79
CA ASN A 12 -31.22 22.41 6.78
C ASN A 12 -31.11 23.46 5.66
N THR A 13 -30.25 24.46 5.81
CA THR A 13 -30.01 25.50 4.81
C THR A 13 -29.02 25.01 3.77
N PRO A 14 -29.42 24.81 2.49
CA PRO A 14 -28.49 24.35 1.44
C PRO A 14 -27.22 25.20 1.40
N ILE A 15 -26.02 24.60 1.31
CA ILE A 15 -24.74 25.34 1.37
C ILE A 15 -24.69 26.53 0.39
N LYS A 16 -25.25 26.38 -0.81
CA LYS A 16 -25.33 27.47 -1.81
C LYS A 16 -26.16 28.69 -1.40
N LYS A 17 -27.06 28.51 -0.43
CA LYS A 17 -27.95 29.53 0.14
C LYS A 17 -27.49 29.97 1.54
N TYR A 18 -26.40 29.38 2.05
CA TYR A 18 -25.83 29.77 3.33
C TYR A 18 -25.31 31.20 3.22
N LYS A 19 -25.79 32.08 4.11
CA LYS A 19 -25.41 33.51 4.05
C LYS A 19 -24.11 33.84 4.80
N GLY A 20 -23.64 32.93 5.65
CA GLY A 20 -22.37 33.06 6.36
C GLY A 20 -21.19 32.48 5.57
N ASP A 21 -20.00 32.55 6.17
CA ASP A 21 -18.83 31.84 5.64
C ASP A 21 -19.05 30.32 5.72
N VAL A 22 -18.78 29.63 4.62
CA VAL A 22 -18.93 28.17 4.49
C VAL A 22 -17.65 27.43 4.88
N ALA A 23 -16.57 28.15 5.23
CA ALA A 23 -15.36 27.62 5.83
C ALA A 23 -14.82 28.56 6.95
N PRO A 24 -15.64 28.90 7.95
CA PRO A 24 -15.31 29.93 8.94
C PRO A 24 -14.21 29.47 9.90
N ASP A 25 -13.15 30.25 10.13
CA ASP A 25 -12.12 29.89 11.13
C ASP A 25 -12.74 29.80 12.54
N LEU A 26 -12.88 28.59 13.08
CA LEU A 26 -13.61 28.34 14.34
C LEU A 26 -12.64 28.36 15.52
N SER A 27 -13.01 29.04 16.60
CA SER A 27 -12.39 28.76 17.90
C SER A 27 -12.72 27.35 18.39
N GLU A 28 -11.97 26.84 19.37
CA GLU A 28 -12.22 25.51 19.95
C GLU A 28 -13.65 25.40 20.54
N SER A 29 -14.12 26.45 21.20
CA SER A 29 -15.49 26.51 21.73
C SER A 29 -16.56 26.51 20.65
N GLU A 30 -16.35 27.22 19.54
CA GLU A 30 -17.31 27.28 18.43
C GLU A 30 -17.36 25.94 17.68
N LEU A 31 -16.21 25.29 17.53
CA LEU A 31 -16.14 23.95 16.96
C LEU A 31 -16.87 22.94 17.86
N ALA A 32 -16.66 22.99 19.18
CA ALA A 32 -17.39 22.14 20.12
C ALA A 32 -18.90 22.40 20.06
N GLU A 33 -19.33 23.67 19.95
CA GLU A 33 -20.75 24.02 19.79
C GLU A 33 -21.32 23.46 18.48
N LEU A 34 -20.60 23.60 17.35
CA LEU A 34 -20.99 23.02 16.07
C LEU A 34 -21.24 21.51 16.18
N ILE A 35 -20.28 20.79 16.77
CA ILE A 35 -20.37 19.33 16.90
C ILE A 35 -21.50 18.92 17.85
N ASN A 36 -21.70 19.64 18.96
CA ASN A 36 -22.83 19.40 19.86
C ASN A 36 -24.17 19.63 19.17
N ARG A 37 -24.31 20.67 18.33
CA ARG A 37 -25.56 20.92 17.57
C ARG A 37 -25.83 19.81 16.56
N ILE A 38 -24.80 19.31 15.87
CA ILE A 38 -24.92 18.16 14.97
C ILE A 38 -25.35 16.90 15.74
N LYS A 39 -24.71 16.64 16.87
CA LYS A 39 -25.03 15.48 17.72
C LYS A 39 -26.48 15.50 18.19
N SER A 40 -26.92 16.64 18.74
CA SER A 40 -28.32 16.83 19.16
C SER A 40 -29.30 16.65 18.01
N TYR A 41 -28.97 17.13 16.81
CA TYR A 41 -29.81 16.93 15.62
C TYR A 41 -29.96 15.45 15.25
N ILE A 42 -28.87 14.67 15.28
CA ILE A 42 -28.87 13.23 14.99
C ILE A 42 -29.54 12.41 16.11
N GLU A 43 -29.62 12.96 17.33
CA GLU A 43 -30.29 12.35 18.48
C GLU A 43 -31.79 12.68 18.56
N LEU A 44 -32.34 13.47 17.62
CA LEU A 44 -33.78 13.70 17.54
C LEU A 44 -34.53 12.41 17.18
N ASP A 45 -35.40 11.94 18.07
CA ASP A 45 -36.21 10.72 17.87
C ASP A 45 -37.07 10.76 16.60
N SER A 46 -37.39 11.95 16.10
CA SER A 46 -38.21 12.16 14.90
C SER A 46 -37.42 12.26 13.59
N LEU A 47 -36.08 12.24 13.63
CA LEU A 47 -35.27 12.46 12.43
C LEU A 47 -35.34 11.24 11.48
N SER A 48 -35.96 11.43 10.32
CA SER A 48 -36.01 10.43 9.26
C SER A 48 -34.72 10.35 8.45
N GLU A 49 -34.48 9.21 7.81
CA GLU A 49 -33.37 9.01 6.87
C GLU A 49 -33.38 10.06 5.73
N LEU A 50 -34.57 10.37 5.20
CA LEU A 50 -34.76 11.35 4.13
C LEU A 50 -34.41 12.78 4.58
N GLU A 51 -34.79 13.17 5.79
CA GLU A 51 -34.42 14.48 6.34
C GLU A 51 -32.90 14.58 6.51
N LEU A 52 -32.26 13.52 7.02
CA LEU A 52 -30.82 13.47 7.17
C LEU A 52 -30.11 13.54 5.80
N GLU A 53 -30.61 12.83 4.78
CA GLU A 53 -30.10 12.87 3.40
C GLU A 53 -30.16 14.27 2.79
N GLN A 54 -31.25 15.01 3.03
CA GLN A 54 -31.47 16.35 2.51
C GLN A 54 -30.70 17.43 3.30
N SER A 55 -30.27 17.11 4.53
CA SER A 55 -29.49 18.01 5.37
C SER A 55 -28.04 18.19 4.87
N ASN A 56 -27.36 19.21 5.40
CA ASN A 56 -25.93 19.47 5.21
C ASN A 56 -25.08 18.92 6.37
N THR A 57 -25.65 18.03 7.18
CA THR A 57 -24.98 17.42 8.34
C THR A 57 -23.61 16.86 7.97
N PHE A 58 -23.54 16.13 6.85
CA PHE A 58 -22.29 15.53 6.40
C PHE A 58 -21.23 16.55 5.96
N TYR A 59 -21.64 17.67 5.34
CA TYR A 59 -20.73 18.76 5.00
C TYR A 59 -20.10 19.33 6.27
N TRP A 60 -20.91 19.65 7.28
CA TRP A 60 -20.44 20.23 8.53
C TRP A 60 -19.63 19.25 9.39
N LEU A 61 -19.95 17.95 9.36
CA LEU A 61 -19.08 16.92 9.96
C LEU A 61 -17.72 16.86 9.27
N THR A 62 -17.68 16.89 7.94
CA THR A 62 -16.44 16.86 7.16
C THR A 62 -15.59 18.12 7.38
N TYR A 63 -16.26 19.28 7.45
CA TYR A 63 -15.64 20.55 7.79
C TYR A 63 -15.05 20.53 9.20
N GLY A 64 -15.89 20.18 10.20
CA GLY A 64 -15.48 20.09 11.59
C GLY A 64 -14.32 19.11 11.80
N LEU A 65 -14.30 17.99 11.07
CA LEU A 65 -13.21 17.03 11.13
C LEU A 65 -11.90 17.63 10.62
N SER A 66 -11.95 18.28 9.46
CA SER A 66 -10.78 18.92 8.85
C SER A 66 -10.22 20.01 9.77
N HIS A 67 -11.11 20.81 10.34
CA HIS A 67 -10.76 21.86 11.29
C HIS A 67 -10.18 21.30 12.60
N ALA A 68 -10.82 20.28 13.20
CA ALA A 68 -10.36 19.63 14.42
C ALA A 68 -8.95 19.06 14.25
N MET A 69 -8.70 18.37 13.13
CA MET A 69 -7.39 17.79 12.85
C MET A 69 -6.31 18.84 12.58
N LYS A 70 -6.62 19.90 11.82
CA LYS A 70 -5.71 21.04 11.61
C LYS A 70 -5.26 21.65 12.94
N ASN A 71 -6.18 21.77 13.89
CA ASN A 71 -5.92 22.35 15.21
C ASN A 71 -5.46 21.32 16.26
N LYS A 72 -5.13 20.08 15.86
CA LYS A 72 -4.68 19.01 16.76
C LYS A 72 -5.68 18.64 17.87
N ASN A 73 -6.97 18.89 17.66
CA ASN A 73 -8.03 18.56 18.60
C ASN A 73 -8.52 17.12 18.38
N PHE A 74 -7.83 16.15 18.98
CA PHE A 74 -8.15 14.73 18.83
C PHE A 74 -9.51 14.37 19.46
N SER A 75 -9.90 15.02 20.56
CA SER A 75 -11.16 14.74 21.27
C SER A 75 -12.36 15.01 20.36
N ILE A 76 -12.39 16.20 19.75
CA ILE A 76 -13.45 16.57 18.80
C ILE A 76 -13.38 15.69 17.55
N SER A 77 -12.17 15.41 17.04
CA SER A 77 -12.01 14.52 15.88
C SER A 77 -12.61 13.12 16.13
N TYR A 78 -12.39 12.58 17.34
CA TYR A 78 -12.95 11.29 17.75
C TYR A 78 -14.48 11.36 17.94
N GLU A 79 -15.00 12.44 18.52
CA GLU A 79 -16.44 12.64 18.66
C GLU A 79 -17.14 12.71 17.29
N ILE A 80 -16.55 13.41 16.32
CA ILE A 80 -17.06 13.46 14.94
C ILE A 80 -17.08 12.05 14.32
N ALA A 81 -16.01 11.27 14.51
CA ALA A 81 -15.98 9.89 14.03
C ALA A 81 -17.07 9.03 14.70
N SER A 82 -17.30 9.20 16.01
CA SER A 82 -18.37 8.51 16.75
C SER A 82 -19.76 8.86 16.23
N ILE A 83 -20.01 10.15 15.95
CA ILE A 83 -21.28 10.60 15.35
C ILE A 83 -21.48 9.94 13.98
N PHE A 84 -20.46 9.95 13.12
CA PHE A 84 -20.56 9.33 11.80
C PHE A 84 -20.71 7.81 11.88
N TYR A 85 -20.08 7.16 12.87
CA TYR A 85 -20.28 5.73 13.14
C TYR A 85 -21.74 5.42 13.53
N LYS A 86 -22.39 6.29 14.31
CA LYS A 86 -23.82 6.14 14.63
C LYS A 86 -24.67 6.19 13.35
N ILE A 87 -24.40 7.15 12.45
CA ILE A 87 -25.07 7.24 11.15
C ILE A 87 -24.82 5.97 10.33
N SER A 88 -23.56 5.52 10.21
CA SER A 88 -23.21 4.35 9.40
C SER A 88 -23.78 3.03 9.94
N LYS A 89 -23.99 2.94 11.26
CA LYS A 89 -24.64 1.80 11.89
C LYS A 89 -26.15 1.79 11.65
N GLN A 90 -26.80 2.96 11.68
CA GLN A 90 -28.25 3.09 11.52
C GLN A 90 -28.68 3.07 10.05
N TYR A 91 -27.94 3.74 9.18
CA TYR A 91 -28.23 3.92 7.76
C TYR A 91 -26.95 3.74 6.91
N PRO A 92 -26.45 2.50 6.74
CA PRO A 92 -25.19 2.24 6.02
C PRO A 92 -25.22 2.75 4.57
N HIS A 93 -26.32 2.54 3.86
CA HIS A 93 -26.52 3.02 2.49
C HIS A 93 -26.41 4.54 2.38
N LEU A 94 -27.09 5.25 3.29
CA LEU A 94 -27.04 6.71 3.34
C LEU A 94 -25.63 7.20 3.66
N ALA A 95 -24.91 6.57 4.59
CA ALA A 95 -23.53 6.94 4.91
C ALA A 95 -22.60 6.81 3.69
N ILE A 96 -22.75 5.75 2.89
CA ILE A 96 -22.00 5.58 1.63
C ILE A 96 -22.41 6.64 0.60
N THR A 97 -23.71 6.91 0.47
CA THR A 97 -24.23 7.96 -0.42
C THR A 97 -23.66 9.33 -0.06
N MET A 98 -23.66 9.68 1.22
CA MET A 98 -23.07 10.93 1.74
C MET A 98 -21.56 11.01 1.44
N LEU A 99 -20.82 9.93 1.67
CA LEU A 99 -19.39 9.85 1.36
C LEU A 99 -19.11 9.95 -0.16
N GLY A 100 -19.96 9.37 -1.00
CA GLY A 100 -19.80 9.35 -2.45
C GLY A 100 -20.24 10.64 -3.16
N LYS A 101 -21.03 11.48 -2.50
CA LYS A 101 -21.54 12.75 -3.05
C LYS A 101 -20.39 13.73 -3.28
N THR A 102 -20.36 14.32 -4.47
CA THR A 102 -19.45 15.42 -4.79
C THR A 102 -19.94 16.69 -4.08
N ILE A 103 -19.04 17.39 -3.40
CA ILE A 103 -19.32 18.63 -2.70
C ILE A 103 -19.24 19.78 -3.72
N ASP A 104 -20.35 20.51 -3.90
CA ASP A 104 -20.46 21.52 -4.96
C ASP A 104 -20.00 22.94 -4.53
N PHE A 105 -19.84 23.16 -3.22
CA PHE A 105 -19.61 24.48 -2.63
C PHE A 105 -18.62 24.41 -1.45
N GLY A 106 -18.05 25.56 -1.09
CA GLY A 106 -17.14 25.67 0.05
C GLY A 106 -15.73 25.15 -0.20
N GLU A 107 -15.00 24.87 0.89
CA GLU A 107 -13.58 24.51 0.87
C GLU A 107 -13.30 23.22 0.07
N PHE A 108 -14.23 22.26 0.11
CA PHE A 108 -14.07 20.95 -0.51
C PHE A 108 -14.68 20.85 -1.90
N LYS A 109 -14.97 21.99 -2.55
CA LYS A 109 -15.63 22.02 -3.85
C LYS A 109 -14.92 21.12 -4.88
N GLY A 110 -15.70 20.24 -5.53
CA GLY A 110 -15.25 19.30 -6.54
C GLY A 110 -14.69 17.98 -6.00
N GLN A 111 -14.62 17.82 -4.67
CA GLN A 111 -14.17 16.58 -4.02
C GLN A 111 -15.35 15.76 -3.52
N THR A 112 -15.18 14.45 -3.38
CA THR A 112 -16.15 13.60 -2.67
C THR A 112 -15.88 13.62 -1.17
N GLY A 113 -16.89 13.34 -0.37
CA GLY A 113 -16.75 13.17 1.08
C GLY A 113 -15.65 12.17 1.45
N ILE A 114 -15.66 11.00 0.81
CA ILE A 114 -14.67 9.95 1.07
C ILE A 114 -13.24 10.39 0.75
N PHE A 115 -13.04 11.22 -0.29
CA PHE A 115 -11.72 11.75 -0.59
C PHE A 115 -11.19 12.63 0.55
N VAL A 116 -12.03 13.55 1.05
CA VAL A 116 -11.66 14.42 2.18
C VAL A 116 -11.37 13.60 3.43
N TRP A 117 -12.22 12.62 3.76
CA TRP A 117 -12.00 11.76 4.93
C TRP A 117 -10.73 10.92 4.83
N MET A 118 -10.38 10.42 3.63
CA MET A 118 -9.13 9.69 3.43
C MET A 118 -7.90 10.62 3.43
N ASP A 119 -8.03 11.86 2.96
CA ASP A 119 -6.98 12.88 3.09
C ASP A 119 -6.72 13.23 4.58
N ARG A 120 -7.78 13.24 5.39
CA ARG A 120 -7.69 13.41 6.84
C ARG A 120 -7.11 12.18 7.55
N LEU A 121 -7.46 10.98 7.12
CA LEU A 121 -6.82 9.74 7.57
C LEU A 121 -5.32 9.79 7.28
N TYR A 122 -4.92 10.13 6.05
CA TYR A 122 -3.53 10.33 5.68
C TYR A 122 -2.84 11.38 6.58
N SER A 123 -3.43 12.56 6.74
CA SER A 123 -2.90 13.63 7.60
C SER A 123 -2.71 13.19 9.06
N ALA A 124 -3.60 12.35 9.59
CA ALA A 124 -3.52 11.86 10.96
C ALA A 124 -2.34 10.90 11.18
N THR A 125 -1.80 10.25 10.14
CA THR A 125 -0.64 9.35 10.28
C THR A 125 0.68 10.06 10.64
N PHE A 126 0.74 11.39 10.48
CA PHE A 126 1.91 12.20 10.86
C PHE A 126 2.00 12.48 12.37
N ASN A 127 0.95 12.21 13.14
CA ASN A 127 0.93 12.53 14.56
C ASN A 127 0.17 11.48 15.37
N SER A 128 0.90 10.81 16.27
CA SER A 128 0.40 9.71 17.10
C SER A 128 -0.77 10.10 18.01
N ILE A 129 -0.99 11.39 18.30
CA ILE A 129 -2.16 11.87 19.05
C ILE A 129 -3.49 11.47 18.40
N PHE A 130 -3.50 11.25 17.07
CA PHE A 130 -4.69 10.87 16.32
C PHE A 130 -4.90 9.35 16.19
N SER A 131 -4.10 8.53 16.87
CA SER A 131 -4.27 7.06 16.86
C SER A 131 -5.71 6.62 17.19
N PRO A 132 -6.40 7.20 18.21
CA PRO A 132 -7.80 6.87 18.47
C PRO A 132 -8.74 7.19 17.29
N THR A 133 -8.51 8.32 16.61
CA THR A 133 -9.30 8.72 15.44
C THR A 133 -9.05 7.79 14.24
N LEU A 134 -7.81 7.37 14.02
CA LEU A 134 -7.46 6.39 12.99
C LEU A 134 -8.14 5.04 13.23
N VAL A 135 -8.19 4.59 14.49
CA VAL A 135 -8.92 3.38 14.89
C VAL A 135 -10.42 3.52 14.64
N ALA A 136 -11.00 4.68 14.96
CA ALA A 136 -12.41 4.96 14.70
C ALA A 136 -12.72 4.94 13.19
N PHE A 137 -11.90 5.58 12.35
CA PHE A 137 -12.04 5.52 10.90
C PHE A 137 -11.97 4.10 10.38
N ASN A 138 -10.99 3.31 10.83
CA ASN A 138 -10.88 1.92 10.39
C ASN A 138 -12.13 1.10 10.78
N THR A 139 -12.67 1.34 11.97
CA THR A 139 -13.90 0.69 12.44
C THR A 139 -15.09 1.05 11.56
N ILE A 140 -15.30 2.34 11.28
CA ILE A 140 -16.38 2.83 10.42
C ILE A 140 -16.29 2.24 9.02
N PHE A 141 -15.11 2.31 8.40
CA PHE A 141 -14.93 1.87 7.02
C PHE A 141 -14.96 0.35 6.89
N SER A 142 -14.44 -0.39 7.89
CA SER A 142 -14.63 -1.84 7.98
C SER A 142 -16.11 -2.22 8.06
N HIS A 143 -16.88 -1.55 8.92
CA HIS A 143 -18.32 -1.79 9.05
C HIS A 143 -19.04 -1.50 7.72
N LEU A 144 -18.77 -0.38 7.06
CA LEU A 144 -19.38 -0.06 5.77
C LEU A 144 -19.01 -1.07 4.67
N LEU A 145 -17.78 -1.59 4.67
CA LEU A 145 -17.36 -2.65 3.75
C LEU A 145 -18.11 -3.96 3.98
N GLU A 146 -18.44 -4.27 5.24
CA GLU A 146 -19.20 -5.48 5.59
C GLU A 146 -20.68 -5.37 5.20
N GLN A 147 -21.25 -4.16 5.15
CA GLN A 147 -22.64 -3.95 4.74
C GLN A 147 -22.80 -3.84 3.21
N GLU A 148 -22.04 -2.95 2.57
CA GLU A 148 -22.23 -2.58 1.15
C GLU A 148 -20.87 -2.40 0.45
N GLY A 149 -20.01 -3.41 0.58
CA GLY A 149 -18.60 -3.38 0.16
C GLY A 149 -18.37 -2.97 -1.30
N ASN A 150 -19.20 -3.44 -2.24
CA ASN A 150 -19.08 -3.07 -3.65
C ASN A 150 -19.32 -1.58 -3.87
N ALA A 151 -20.46 -1.05 -3.38
CA ALA A 151 -20.82 0.36 -3.54
C ALA A 151 -19.80 1.28 -2.87
N PHE A 152 -19.33 0.91 -1.68
CA PHE A 152 -18.32 1.68 -0.97
C PHE A 152 -16.95 1.65 -1.66
N SER A 153 -16.56 0.51 -2.22
CA SER A 153 -15.33 0.39 -3.01
C SER A 153 -15.38 1.22 -4.30
N SER A 154 -16.53 1.29 -4.98
CA SER A 154 -16.67 2.08 -6.20
C SER A 154 -16.49 3.59 -5.95
N ILE A 155 -16.93 4.11 -4.79
CA ILE A 155 -16.69 5.52 -4.47
C ILE A 155 -15.23 5.80 -4.10
N MET A 156 -14.47 4.82 -3.62
CA MET A 156 -13.04 4.98 -3.30
C MET A 156 -12.17 5.24 -4.52
N VAL A 157 -12.56 4.68 -5.68
CA VAL A 157 -11.79 4.79 -6.92
C VAL A 157 -12.27 5.90 -7.85
N LYS A 158 -13.39 6.55 -7.52
CA LYS A 158 -13.93 7.66 -8.31
C LYS A 158 -12.88 8.79 -8.43
N PRO A 159 -12.48 9.16 -9.66
CA PRO A 159 -11.45 10.18 -9.85
C PRO A 159 -11.96 11.57 -9.47
N ILE A 160 -11.04 12.41 -9.00
CA ILE A 160 -11.27 13.84 -8.88
C ILE A 160 -11.12 14.47 -10.26
N GLU A 161 -12.12 15.24 -10.67
CA GLU A 161 -12.18 15.79 -12.03
C GLU A 161 -11.33 17.04 -12.21
N SER A 162 -11.14 17.86 -11.17
CA SER A 162 -10.52 19.18 -11.30
C SER A 162 -9.66 19.58 -10.09
N GLY A 163 -8.83 20.60 -10.27
CA GLY A 163 -7.91 21.11 -9.24
C GLY A 163 -6.57 20.37 -9.20
N PHE A 164 -5.78 20.66 -8.17
CA PHE A 164 -4.42 20.12 -8.01
C PHE A 164 -4.39 18.59 -7.90
N THR A 165 -5.41 18.01 -7.28
CA THR A 165 -5.59 16.57 -7.08
C THR A 165 -6.37 15.90 -8.23
N SER A 166 -6.56 16.58 -9.37
CA SER A 166 -7.23 16.00 -10.54
C SER A 166 -6.54 14.69 -10.98
N GLY A 167 -7.35 13.68 -11.30
CA GLY A 167 -6.89 12.35 -11.69
C GLY A 167 -6.57 11.41 -10.52
N THR A 168 -6.53 11.89 -9.28
CA THR A 168 -6.39 11.02 -8.08
C THR A 168 -7.74 10.60 -7.54
N ASN A 169 -7.75 9.75 -6.51
CA ASN A 169 -8.96 9.28 -5.83
C ASN A 169 -8.68 8.99 -4.35
N ALA A 170 -9.70 8.58 -3.59
CA ALA A 170 -9.58 8.34 -2.16
C ALA A 170 -8.72 7.10 -1.83
N LEU A 171 -8.67 6.11 -2.72
CA LEU A 171 -7.77 4.96 -2.61
C LEU A 171 -6.29 5.37 -2.58
N LEU A 172 -5.90 6.38 -3.36
CA LEU A 172 -4.53 6.89 -3.33
C LEU A 172 -4.16 7.46 -1.95
N ASN A 173 -5.08 8.20 -1.32
CA ASN A 173 -4.85 8.74 0.03
C ASN A 173 -4.72 7.63 1.07
N LEU A 174 -5.50 6.54 0.96
CA LEU A 174 -5.35 5.37 1.83
C LEU A 174 -3.97 4.72 1.68
N ILE A 175 -3.45 4.62 0.45
CA ILE A 175 -2.11 4.08 0.17
C ILE A 175 -1.01 5.02 0.67
N TYR A 176 -1.19 6.33 0.55
CA TYR A 176 -0.27 7.30 1.15
C TYR A 176 -0.28 7.24 2.68
N ALA A 177 -1.44 7.02 3.29
CA ALA A 177 -1.55 6.80 4.72
C ALA A 177 -0.78 5.54 5.15
N LEU A 178 -0.92 4.43 4.41
CA LEU A 178 -0.17 3.21 4.67
C LEU A 178 1.34 3.45 4.58
N LYS A 179 1.78 4.11 3.50
CA LYS A 179 3.19 4.47 3.30
C LYS A 179 3.70 5.32 4.46
N ASN A 180 3.04 6.42 4.78
CA ASN A 180 3.49 7.34 5.82
C ASN A 180 3.49 6.68 7.20
N ALA A 181 2.47 5.90 7.55
CA ALA A 181 2.44 5.15 8.79
C ALA A 181 3.63 4.18 8.89
N SER A 182 4.04 3.54 7.79
CA SER A 182 5.18 2.61 7.77
C SER A 182 6.56 3.26 7.96
N GLU A 183 6.66 4.59 7.81
CA GLU A 183 7.95 5.29 7.94
C GLU A 183 8.40 5.42 9.40
N TYR A 184 7.46 5.33 10.35
CA TYR A 184 7.72 5.54 11.79
C TYR A 184 7.59 4.24 12.59
N ASP A 185 8.65 3.84 13.31
CA ASP A 185 8.68 2.59 14.08
C ASP A 185 7.58 2.50 15.15
N CYS A 186 7.17 3.64 15.74
CA CYS A 186 6.12 3.67 16.75
C CYS A 186 4.71 3.43 16.20
N ASN A 187 4.54 3.41 14.86
CA ASN A 187 3.24 3.30 14.21
C ASN A 187 2.91 1.88 13.73
N GLN A 188 3.67 0.85 14.10
CA GLN A 188 3.49 -0.53 13.58
C GLN A 188 2.03 -1.02 13.63
N SER A 189 1.32 -0.83 14.76
CA SER A 189 -0.09 -1.22 14.88
C SER A 189 -1.00 -0.45 13.93
N ILE A 190 -0.74 0.84 13.72
CA ILE A 190 -1.49 1.69 12.78
C ILE A 190 -1.18 1.30 11.33
N THR A 191 0.08 1.00 11.01
CA THR A 191 0.48 0.50 9.69
C THR A 191 -0.26 -0.78 9.35
N HIS A 192 -0.30 -1.74 10.28
CA HIS A 192 -1.05 -2.98 10.10
C HIS A 192 -2.55 -2.71 9.93
N LEU A 193 -3.13 -1.86 10.78
CA LEU A 193 -4.54 -1.47 10.71
C LEU A 193 -4.95 -0.90 9.34
N ILE A 194 -4.13 -0.02 8.78
CA ILE A 194 -4.36 0.58 7.46
C ILE A 194 -4.16 -0.47 6.35
N ALA A 195 -3.16 -1.35 6.47
CA ALA A 195 -2.93 -2.43 5.51
C ALA A 195 -4.12 -3.41 5.48
N GLU A 196 -4.69 -3.76 6.63
CA GLU A 196 -5.89 -4.58 6.71
C GLU A 196 -7.11 -3.90 6.07
N LEU A 197 -7.29 -2.60 6.30
CA LEU A 197 -8.37 -1.85 5.66
C LEU A 197 -8.27 -1.90 4.14
N LEU A 198 -7.08 -1.66 3.60
CA LEU A 198 -6.80 -1.76 2.17
C LEU A 198 -7.08 -3.18 1.66
N ALA A 199 -6.68 -4.21 2.41
CA ALA A 199 -6.98 -5.60 2.07
C ALA A 199 -8.49 -5.88 2.06
N LYS A 200 -9.26 -5.32 2.99
CA LYS A 200 -10.73 -5.43 3.00
C LYS A 200 -11.36 -4.79 1.75
N PHE A 201 -10.94 -3.60 1.35
CA PHE A 201 -11.42 -2.97 0.10
C PHE A 201 -11.16 -3.86 -1.12
N ILE A 202 -9.96 -4.41 -1.23
CA ILE A 202 -9.61 -5.29 -2.35
C ILE A 202 -10.40 -6.60 -2.29
N ASN A 203 -10.61 -7.18 -1.12
CA ASN A 203 -11.41 -8.41 -0.99
C ASN A 203 -12.86 -8.22 -1.41
N GLN A 204 -13.46 -7.05 -1.12
CA GLN A 204 -14.83 -6.75 -1.51
C GLN A 204 -14.95 -6.52 -3.02
N SER A 205 -14.05 -5.71 -3.60
CA SER A 205 -14.07 -5.36 -5.03
C SER A 205 -12.74 -5.66 -5.73
N PRO A 206 -12.33 -6.93 -5.85
CA PRO A 206 -11.00 -7.29 -6.34
C PRO A 206 -10.81 -6.97 -7.83
N ASN A 207 -11.90 -6.94 -8.61
CA ASN A 207 -11.85 -6.55 -10.00
C ASN A 207 -11.65 -5.04 -10.17
N GLU A 208 -12.43 -4.22 -9.48
CA GLU A 208 -12.39 -2.76 -9.61
C GLU A 208 -11.15 -2.16 -8.93
N ILE A 209 -10.99 -2.40 -7.62
CA ILE A 209 -9.84 -1.88 -6.87
C ILE A 209 -8.55 -2.48 -7.43
N GLY A 210 -8.52 -3.80 -7.66
CA GLY A 210 -7.33 -4.47 -8.16
C GLY A 210 -6.87 -3.93 -9.52
N PHE A 211 -7.78 -3.60 -10.42
CA PHE A 211 -7.42 -3.00 -11.70
C PHE A 211 -6.86 -1.58 -11.51
N VAL A 212 -7.50 -0.76 -10.66
CA VAL A 212 -7.05 0.61 -10.39
C VAL A 212 -5.63 0.64 -9.81
N LEU A 213 -5.29 -0.32 -8.95
CA LEU A 213 -3.95 -0.42 -8.36
C LEU A 213 -2.83 -0.68 -9.39
N THR A 214 -3.16 -1.21 -10.57
CA THR A 214 -2.16 -1.42 -11.63
C THR A 214 -2.09 -0.26 -12.61
N GLN A 215 -2.98 0.73 -12.49
CA GLN A 215 -3.03 1.86 -13.41
C GLN A 215 -2.04 2.96 -13.01
N GLU A 216 -1.66 3.73 -14.03
CA GLU A 216 -0.97 4.99 -13.87
C GLU A 216 -1.97 6.14 -13.83
N ILE A 217 -1.70 7.11 -12.96
CA ILE A 217 -2.44 8.37 -12.93
C ILE A 217 -2.05 9.17 -14.19
N THR A 218 -3.04 9.57 -14.98
CA THR A 218 -2.81 10.19 -16.30
C THR A 218 -2.98 11.71 -16.33
N LYS A 219 -3.50 12.29 -15.24
CA LYS A 219 -3.86 13.71 -15.15
C LYS A 219 -3.31 14.34 -13.86
N GLY A 220 -3.29 15.67 -13.84
CA GLY A 220 -2.89 16.44 -12.66
C GLY A 220 -1.40 16.32 -12.32
N THR A 221 -1.06 16.76 -11.12
CA THR A 221 0.33 16.81 -10.64
C THR A 221 0.93 15.44 -10.33
N PHE A 222 0.07 14.43 -10.18
CA PHE A 222 0.46 13.04 -9.97
C PHE A 222 0.60 12.25 -11.27
N SER A 223 0.48 12.89 -12.44
CA SER A 223 0.60 12.21 -13.73
C SER A 223 1.93 11.45 -13.86
N GLY A 224 1.88 10.22 -14.35
CA GLY A 224 3.03 9.32 -14.45
C GLY A 224 3.27 8.44 -13.21
N THR A 225 2.52 8.68 -12.13
CA THR A 225 2.66 7.93 -10.87
C THR A 225 1.74 6.71 -10.85
N ARG A 226 2.24 5.56 -10.35
CA ARG A 226 1.45 4.34 -10.15
C ARG A 226 1.25 4.05 -8.67
N TYR A 227 0.16 3.36 -8.31
CA TYR A 227 -0.07 2.94 -6.92
C TYR A 227 1.01 1.97 -6.40
N MET A 228 1.52 1.10 -7.29
CA MET A 228 2.61 0.17 -6.98
C MET A 228 3.93 0.89 -6.63
N ASP A 229 4.12 2.13 -7.07
CA ASP A 229 5.29 2.94 -6.69
C ASP A 229 5.27 3.32 -5.20
N PHE A 230 4.15 3.10 -4.50
CA PHE A 230 4.02 3.30 -3.05
C PHE A 230 3.86 1.98 -2.29
N ILE A 231 3.02 1.06 -2.78
CA ILE A 231 2.76 -0.23 -2.11
C ILE A 231 4.05 -1.05 -1.96
N ILE A 232 4.88 -1.11 -3.00
CA ILE A 232 6.07 -1.96 -3.00
C ILE A 232 7.20 -1.41 -2.10
N PRO A 233 7.53 -0.12 -2.12
CA PRO A 233 8.42 0.45 -1.11
C PRO A 233 7.89 0.27 0.32
N THR A 234 6.58 0.36 0.55
CA THR A 234 6.00 0.11 1.88
C THR A 234 6.15 -1.34 2.31
N LEU A 235 5.93 -2.32 1.43
CA LEU A 235 6.23 -3.73 1.69
C LEU A 235 7.69 -3.90 2.12
N ALA A 236 8.63 -3.28 1.39
CA ALA A 236 10.05 -3.35 1.70
C ALA A 236 10.39 -2.71 3.04
N ARG A 237 9.76 -1.58 3.40
CA ARG A 237 9.94 -0.96 4.70
C ARG A 237 9.42 -1.84 5.84
N CYS A 238 8.20 -2.37 5.72
CA CYS A 238 7.58 -3.24 6.72
C CYS A 238 8.29 -4.58 6.89
N SER A 239 9.03 -5.05 5.87
CA SER A 239 9.79 -6.30 5.95
C SER A 239 10.89 -6.31 7.03
N GLN A 240 11.23 -5.14 7.57
CA GLN A 240 12.22 -4.99 8.61
C GLN A 240 11.69 -5.34 10.01
N ASP A 241 10.41 -5.14 10.28
CA ASP A 241 9.88 -5.18 11.65
C ASP A 241 8.35 -5.34 11.79
N ASN A 242 7.57 -5.37 10.71
CA ASN A 242 6.10 -5.41 10.77
C ASN A 242 5.51 -6.52 9.91
N ILE A 243 5.50 -7.74 10.45
CA ILE A 243 5.08 -8.94 9.73
C ILE A 243 3.60 -8.96 9.36
N ASP A 244 2.74 -8.40 10.19
CA ASP A 244 1.30 -8.42 9.95
C ASP A 244 0.90 -7.43 8.84
N ALA A 245 1.60 -6.30 8.73
CA ALA A 245 1.47 -5.42 7.57
C ALA A 245 2.00 -6.08 6.28
N VAL A 246 3.13 -6.79 6.35
CA VAL A 246 3.66 -7.53 5.19
C VAL A 246 2.70 -8.61 4.72
N ASP A 247 2.14 -9.41 5.64
CA ASP A 247 1.15 -10.44 5.31
C ASP A 247 -0.08 -9.83 4.59
N ALA A 248 -0.60 -8.72 5.09
CA ALA A 248 -1.71 -8.00 4.46
C ALA A 248 -1.34 -7.51 3.04
N ILE A 249 -0.17 -6.89 2.87
CA ILE A 249 0.29 -6.40 1.55
C ILE A 249 0.55 -7.55 0.57
N CYS A 250 1.14 -8.65 1.04
CA CYS A 250 1.31 -9.87 0.23
C CYS A 250 -0.05 -10.39 -0.24
N LYS A 251 -1.05 -10.50 0.65
CA LYS A 251 -2.42 -10.92 0.28
C LYS A 251 -3.03 -10.00 -0.78
N ILE A 252 -2.92 -8.68 -0.60
CA ILE A 252 -3.35 -7.66 -1.57
C ILE A 252 -2.73 -7.96 -2.95
N LEU A 253 -1.40 -8.07 -3.01
CA LEU A 253 -0.68 -8.30 -4.26
C LEU A 253 -1.04 -9.64 -4.92
N LEU A 254 -1.28 -10.68 -4.12
CA LEU A 254 -1.71 -11.98 -4.61
C LEU A 254 -3.13 -11.94 -5.19
N ILE A 255 -4.07 -11.24 -4.56
CA ILE A 255 -5.42 -11.05 -5.11
C ILE A 255 -5.36 -10.29 -6.44
N VAL A 256 -4.55 -9.23 -6.53
CA VAL A 256 -4.36 -8.49 -7.77
C VAL A 256 -3.70 -9.37 -8.84
N ASN A 257 -2.71 -10.19 -8.49
CA ASN A 257 -2.12 -11.15 -9.42
C ASN A 257 -3.14 -12.20 -9.88
N GLU A 258 -4.07 -12.59 -9.01
CA GLU A 258 -5.14 -13.52 -9.35
C GLU A 258 -6.14 -12.94 -10.35
N LYS A 259 -6.55 -11.68 -10.19
CA LYS A 259 -7.55 -11.03 -11.05
C LYS A 259 -6.95 -10.35 -12.28
N HIS A 260 -5.79 -9.71 -12.13
CA HIS A 260 -5.16 -8.83 -13.11
C HIS A 260 -3.66 -9.16 -13.27
N PRO A 261 -3.29 -10.40 -13.64
CA PRO A 261 -1.89 -10.81 -13.71
C PRO A 261 -1.06 -9.95 -14.67
N GLN A 262 -1.54 -9.74 -15.90
CA GLN A 262 -0.80 -8.96 -16.90
C GLN A 262 -0.68 -7.48 -16.53
N PRO A 263 -1.77 -6.76 -16.18
CA PRO A 263 -1.65 -5.37 -15.72
C PRO A 263 -0.74 -5.22 -14.50
N LEU A 264 -0.76 -6.18 -13.57
CA LEU A 264 0.16 -6.18 -12.44
C LEU A 264 1.61 -6.33 -12.89
N MET A 265 1.92 -7.30 -13.76
CA MET A 265 3.28 -7.49 -14.25
C MET A 265 3.79 -6.27 -15.00
N ASP A 266 2.97 -5.66 -15.86
CA ASP A 266 3.33 -4.43 -16.58
C ASP A 266 3.66 -3.30 -15.59
N SER A 267 2.85 -3.16 -14.53
CA SER A 267 3.11 -2.17 -13.48
C SER A 267 4.37 -2.48 -12.68
N LEU A 268 4.64 -3.75 -12.35
CA LEU A 268 5.78 -4.16 -11.51
C LEU A 268 7.11 -4.19 -12.27
N THR A 269 7.09 -4.35 -13.59
CA THR A 269 8.30 -4.39 -14.44
C THR A 269 8.70 -3.03 -15.00
N LYS A 270 7.81 -2.02 -14.92
CA LYS A 270 8.13 -0.67 -15.34
C LYS A 270 9.22 -0.03 -14.47
N ILE A 271 10.24 0.49 -15.15
CA ILE A 271 11.47 1.04 -14.57
C ILE A 271 11.22 2.48 -14.11
N ALA A 272 11.57 2.76 -12.86
CA ALA A 272 11.55 4.11 -12.29
C ALA A 272 12.62 5.00 -12.96
N GLN A 273 12.20 6.16 -13.44
CA GLN A 273 13.06 7.07 -14.21
C GLN A 273 13.86 8.04 -13.33
N SER A 274 13.44 8.25 -12.08
CA SER A 274 14.02 9.23 -11.15
C SER A 274 13.87 8.79 -9.69
N GLY A 275 14.49 9.54 -8.77
CA GLY A 275 14.42 9.31 -7.32
C GLY A 275 15.38 8.23 -6.81
N TYR A 276 15.20 7.82 -5.55
CA TYR A 276 16.06 6.83 -4.89
C TYR A 276 16.07 5.47 -5.60
N ASN A 277 14.92 5.09 -6.19
CA ASN A 277 14.75 3.83 -6.91
C ASN A 277 15.04 3.95 -8.42
N GLN A 278 15.69 5.03 -8.87
CA GLN A 278 16.01 5.22 -10.29
C GLN A 278 16.72 3.99 -10.87
N GLY A 279 16.27 3.54 -12.04
CA GLY A 279 16.81 2.37 -12.74
C GLY A 279 16.28 1.02 -12.24
N MET A 280 15.54 1.00 -11.12
CA MET A 280 14.91 -0.20 -10.58
C MET A 280 13.45 -0.31 -11.04
N HIS A 281 12.96 -1.54 -11.12
CA HIS A 281 11.54 -1.86 -11.17
C HIS A 281 11.11 -2.48 -9.83
N ALA A 282 9.81 -2.67 -9.61
CA ALA A 282 9.28 -3.10 -8.32
C ALA A 282 9.84 -4.45 -7.83
N PHE A 283 10.09 -5.41 -8.72
CA PHE A 283 10.71 -6.69 -8.33
C PHE A 283 12.08 -6.53 -7.66
N HIS A 284 12.93 -5.60 -8.12
CA HIS A 284 14.22 -5.34 -7.46
C HIS A 284 14.04 -4.88 -6.01
N ILE A 285 12.96 -4.12 -5.73
CA ILE A 285 12.61 -3.67 -4.39
C ILE A 285 12.11 -4.86 -3.54
N ILE A 286 11.27 -5.73 -4.11
CA ILE A 286 10.81 -6.97 -3.44
C ILE A 286 12.01 -7.88 -3.10
N PHE A 287 12.95 -8.08 -4.02
CA PHE A 287 14.13 -8.91 -3.75
C PHE A 287 15.05 -8.26 -2.71
N THR A 288 15.17 -6.93 -2.70
CA THR A 288 15.87 -6.20 -1.64
C THR A 288 15.18 -6.40 -0.28
N ALA A 289 13.85 -6.39 -0.23
CA ALA A 289 13.10 -6.67 0.98
C ALA A 289 13.37 -8.09 1.50
N LEU A 290 13.43 -9.08 0.61
CA LEU A 290 13.78 -10.46 0.97
C LEU A 290 15.20 -10.57 1.55
N VAL A 291 16.17 -9.88 0.95
CA VAL A 291 17.53 -9.78 1.51
C VAL A 291 17.50 -9.17 2.92
N SER A 292 16.79 -8.05 3.11
CA SER A 292 16.65 -7.41 4.43
C SER A 292 16.02 -8.36 5.46
N ALA A 293 14.95 -9.07 5.09
CA ALA A 293 14.29 -10.03 5.96
C ALA A 293 15.23 -11.18 6.37
N SER A 294 16.11 -11.63 5.47
CA SER A 294 17.08 -12.70 5.75
C SER A 294 18.16 -12.30 6.76
N TYR A 295 18.46 -11.00 6.90
CA TYR A 295 19.44 -10.52 7.90
C TYR A 295 18.93 -10.57 9.34
N ILE A 296 17.60 -10.64 9.53
CA ILE A 296 16.96 -10.64 10.84
C ILE A 296 16.93 -12.09 11.37
N GLU A 297 17.54 -12.27 12.54
CA GLU A 297 17.63 -13.58 13.19
C GLU A 297 16.24 -14.15 13.51
N ASN A 298 16.04 -15.45 13.25
CA ASN A 298 14.77 -16.17 13.47
C ASN A 298 13.54 -15.59 12.73
N ASN A 299 13.73 -14.82 11.65
CA ASN A 299 12.63 -14.17 10.91
C ASN A 299 11.99 -15.06 9.82
N THR A 300 11.87 -16.36 10.09
CA THR A 300 11.45 -17.38 9.11
C THR A 300 10.07 -17.10 8.52
N LYS A 301 9.12 -16.59 9.31
CA LYS A 301 7.76 -16.30 8.84
C LYS A 301 7.76 -15.17 7.81
N MET A 302 8.47 -14.07 8.05
CA MET A 302 8.58 -12.95 7.10
C MET A 302 9.29 -13.38 5.82
N PHE A 303 10.41 -14.11 5.98
CA PHE A 303 11.18 -14.65 4.86
C PHE A 303 10.29 -15.49 3.95
N ASN A 304 9.54 -16.45 4.52
CA ASN A 304 8.65 -17.32 3.76
C ASN A 304 7.51 -16.57 3.07
N LEU A 305 6.91 -15.54 3.72
CA LEU A 305 5.88 -14.71 3.08
C LEU A 305 6.38 -14.05 1.79
N LEU A 306 7.60 -13.51 1.82
CA LEU A 306 8.21 -12.86 0.65
C LEU A 306 8.61 -13.88 -0.43
N VAL A 307 9.15 -15.04 -0.05
CA VAL A 307 9.46 -16.11 -1.00
C VAL A 307 8.19 -16.64 -1.67
N ASP A 308 7.12 -16.86 -0.90
CA ASP A 308 5.84 -17.32 -1.41
C ASP A 308 5.20 -16.31 -2.37
N LEU A 309 5.29 -15.01 -2.07
CA LEU A 309 4.84 -13.95 -2.97
C LEU A 309 5.54 -14.06 -4.33
N ILE A 310 6.88 -14.16 -4.34
CA ILE A 310 7.67 -14.28 -5.57
C ILE A 310 7.31 -15.57 -6.31
N HIS A 311 7.19 -16.69 -5.60
CA HIS A 311 6.84 -17.98 -6.19
C HIS A 311 5.44 -17.96 -6.84
N LYS A 312 4.46 -17.32 -6.21
CA LYS A 312 3.10 -17.18 -6.76
C LYS A 312 3.06 -16.26 -7.99
N PHE A 313 3.85 -15.20 -8.00
CA PHE A 313 4.03 -14.40 -9.21
C PHE A 313 4.69 -15.22 -10.33
N PHE A 314 5.77 -15.93 -10.03
CA PHE A 314 6.47 -16.78 -10.99
C PHE A 314 5.56 -17.86 -11.57
N LYS A 315 4.76 -18.53 -10.74
CA LYS A 315 3.82 -19.56 -11.20
C LYS A 315 2.83 -19.03 -12.25
N LYS A 316 2.47 -17.75 -12.18
CA LYS A 316 1.44 -17.17 -13.04
C LYS A 316 2.01 -16.43 -14.25
N SER A 317 3.18 -15.81 -14.10
CA SER A 317 3.84 -15.01 -15.14
C SER A 317 5.33 -15.32 -15.21
N PRO A 318 5.70 -16.59 -15.51
CA PRO A 318 7.07 -17.04 -15.35
C PRO A 318 8.06 -16.26 -16.25
N ASP A 319 7.66 -15.89 -17.46
CA ASP A 319 8.52 -15.13 -18.39
C ASP A 319 8.80 -13.72 -17.88
N SER A 320 7.78 -13.01 -17.39
CA SER A 320 7.93 -11.66 -16.83
C SER A 320 8.83 -11.65 -15.59
N ILE A 321 8.66 -12.64 -14.70
CA ILE A 321 9.48 -12.77 -13.50
C ILE A 321 10.92 -13.15 -13.85
N SER A 322 11.10 -14.07 -14.79
CA SER A 322 12.43 -14.48 -15.21
C SER A 322 13.19 -13.34 -15.88
N SER A 323 12.52 -12.56 -16.73
CA SER A 323 13.08 -11.34 -17.32
C SER A 323 13.45 -10.31 -16.24
N ALA A 324 12.57 -10.06 -15.26
CA ALA A 324 12.83 -9.16 -14.15
C ALA A 324 13.97 -9.62 -13.23
N LEU A 325 14.25 -10.92 -13.18
CA LEU A 325 15.35 -11.48 -12.40
C LEU A 325 16.72 -11.33 -13.09
N THR A 326 16.75 -11.46 -14.41
CA THR A 326 18.00 -11.45 -15.20
C THR A 326 18.40 -10.04 -15.63
N GLN A 327 17.45 -9.13 -15.79
CA GLN A 327 17.71 -7.78 -16.25
C GLN A 327 18.60 -6.99 -15.27
N PRO A 328 19.77 -6.48 -15.69
CA PRO A 328 20.60 -5.64 -14.84
C PRO A 328 20.01 -4.22 -14.70
N ILE A 329 20.18 -3.64 -13.51
CA ILE A 329 19.91 -2.22 -13.24
C ILE A 329 20.93 -1.38 -14.03
N LYS A 330 20.43 -0.50 -14.91
CA LYS A 330 21.28 0.27 -15.84
C LYS A 330 21.70 1.65 -15.32
N THR A 331 20.97 2.19 -14.36
CA THR A 331 21.17 3.55 -13.82
C THR A 331 20.91 3.58 -12.32
N GLY A 332 21.32 4.66 -11.65
CA GLY A 332 21.12 4.84 -10.21
C GLY A 332 22.16 4.16 -9.32
N ILE A 333 21.88 4.12 -8.01
CA ILE A 333 22.85 3.71 -6.98
C ILE A 333 23.22 2.22 -7.02
N ARG A 334 22.37 1.39 -7.62
CA ARG A 334 22.50 -0.09 -7.70
C ARG A 334 22.85 -0.58 -9.11
N THR A 335 23.46 0.29 -9.92
CA THR A 335 23.85 -0.05 -11.30
C THR A 335 24.69 -1.33 -11.33
N GLY A 336 24.32 -2.25 -12.23
CA GLY A 336 24.98 -3.55 -12.41
C GLY A 336 24.45 -4.69 -11.55
N GLU A 337 23.63 -4.41 -10.53
CA GLU A 337 22.92 -5.47 -9.78
C GLU A 337 21.74 -6.02 -10.60
N ASN A 338 21.36 -7.29 -10.37
CA ASN A 338 20.15 -7.92 -10.93
C ASN A 338 19.39 -8.70 -9.84
N GLY A 339 18.20 -9.21 -10.16
CA GLY A 339 17.36 -9.95 -9.21
C GLY A 339 17.96 -11.28 -8.74
N VAL A 340 18.68 -12.00 -9.61
CA VAL A 340 19.37 -13.26 -9.25
C VAL A 340 20.38 -13.05 -8.13
N MET A 341 21.18 -11.98 -8.20
CA MET A 341 22.15 -11.63 -7.15
C MET A 341 21.48 -11.44 -5.79
N HIS A 342 20.30 -10.82 -5.77
CA HIS A 342 19.53 -10.61 -4.54
C HIS A 342 18.97 -11.92 -3.98
N LEU A 343 18.43 -12.81 -4.83
CA LEU A 343 17.92 -14.10 -4.38
C LEU A 343 19.04 -14.97 -3.78
N VAL A 344 20.19 -15.04 -4.43
CA VAL A 344 21.36 -15.79 -3.92
C VAL A 344 21.88 -15.16 -2.63
N GLN A 345 21.94 -13.83 -2.55
CA GLN A 345 22.30 -13.12 -1.33
C GLN A 345 21.36 -13.52 -0.18
N ALA A 346 20.04 -13.44 -0.38
CA ALA A 346 19.05 -13.82 0.63
C ALA A 346 19.18 -15.30 1.05
N LEU A 347 19.35 -16.22 0.11
CA LEU A 347 19.56 -17.65 0.39
C LEU A 347 20.79 -17.86 1.29
N THR A 348 21.94 -17.31 0.90
CA THR A 348 23.19 -17.52 1.65
C THR A 348 23.15 -16.93 3.05
N ILE A 349 22.52 -15.77 3.24
CA ILE A 349 22.32 -15.17 4.57
C ILE A 349 21.35 -16.02 5.39
N ALA A 350 20.22 -16.46 4.81
CA ALA A 350 19.25 -17.32 5.48
C ALA A 350 19.92 -18.62 5.98
N MET A 351 20.80 -19.23 5.19
CA MET A 351 21.62 -20.37 5.61
C MET A 351 22.58 -20.04 6.76
N ASP A 352 23.25 -18.89 6.72
CA ASP A 352 24.12 -18.44 7.83
C ASP A 352 23.33 -18.13 9.12
N ARG A 353 22.02 -17.85 9.01
CA ARG A 353 21.11 -17.55 10.12
C ARG A 353 20.20 -18.71 10.52
N ASN A 354 20.42 -19.91 9.97
CA ASN A 354 19.61 -21.11 10.22
C ASN A 354 18.10 -20.92 9.97
N ILE A 355 17.75 -20.05 9.03
CA ILE A 355 16.37 -19.94 8.51
C ILE A 355 16.14 -21.11 7.54
N ASP A 356 14.94 -21.71 7.55
CA ASP A 356 14.56 -22.75 6.58
C ASP A 356 14.63 -22.20 5.14
N THR A 357 15.53 -22.77 4.33
CA THR A 357 15.80 -22.36 2.95
C THR A 357 15.09 -23.19 1.90
N SER A 358 14.35 -24.23 2.29
CA SER A 358 13.75 -25.18 1.35
C SER A 358 12.87 -24.51 0.30
N THR A 359 12.05 -23.53 0.69
CA THR A 359 11.14 -22.81 -0.20
C THR A 359 11.88 -21.96 -1.24
N ILE A 360 12.92 -21.23 -0.85
CA ILE A 360 13.70 -20.39 -1.77
C ILE A 360 14.60 -21.24 -2.68
N THR A 361 15.14 -22.35 -2.17
CA THR A 361 15.89 -23.33 -2.96
C THR A 361 15.01 -23.92 -4.05
N ASN A 362 13.80 -24.36 -3.70
CA ASN A 362 12.84 -24.89 -4.68
C ASN A 362 12.41 -23.84 -5.72
N LEU A 363 12.21 -22.59 -5.31
CA LEU A 363 11.91 -21.49 -6.23
C LEU A 363 13.05 -21.26 -7.22
N LEU A 364 14.30 -21.21 -6.74
CA LEU A 364 15.48 -21.03 -7.60
C LEU A 364 15.62 -22.17 -8.60
N LEU A 365 15.45 -23.42 -8.17
CA LEU A 365 15.50 -24.57 -9.08
C LEU A 365 14.45 -24.47 -10.20
N LYS A 366 13.21 -24.08 -9.87
CA LYS A 366 12.15 -23.87 -10.88
C LYS A 366 12.46 -22.73 -11.85
N ILE A 367 13.03 -21.64 -11.35
CA ILE A 367 13.45 -20.51 -12.20
C ILE A 367 14.54 -20.96 -13.17
N ILE A 368 15.55 -21.68 -12.67
CA ILE A 368 16.64 -22.25 -13.45
C ILE A 368 16.09 -23.19 -14.54
N GLU A 369 15.15 -24.06 -14.19
CA GLU A 369 14.48 -24.96 -15.14
C GLU A 369 13.70 -24.25 -16.23
N HIS A 370 13.10 -23.09 -15.92
CA HIS A 370 12.27 -22.34 -16.86
C HIS A 370 13.08 -21.52 -17.86
N ASN A 371 14.13 -20.80 -17.42
CA ASN A 371 14.67 -19.69 -18.21
C ASN A 371 16.15 -19.80 -18.65
N GLY A 372 16.67 -21.01 -18.84
CA GLY A 372 17.86 -21.30 -19.66
C GLY A 372 19.03 -20.30 -19.58
N ASN A 373 19.43 -19.74 -20.74
CA ASN A 373 20.69 -19.03 -20.94
C ASN A 373 20.78 -17.63 -20.29
N ASP A 374 19.70 -16.86 -20.27
CA ASP A 374 19.70 -15.50 -19.69
C ASP A 374 19.96 -15.55 -18.18
N LEU A 375 19.55 -16.63 -17.52
CA LEU A 375 19.90 -16.90 -16.12
C LEU A 375 21.38 -17.17 -15.97
N ALA A 376 22.00 -17.98 -16.83
CA ALA A 376 23.43 -18.27 -16.73
C ALA A 376 24.28 -17.00 -16.84
N GLU A 377 23.95 -16.07 -17.74
CA GLU A 377 24.62 -14.77 -17.81
C GLU A 377 24.38 -13.96 -16.53
N ALA A 378 23.14 -13.89 -16.04
CA ALA A 378 22.80 -13.19 -14.80
C ALA A 378 23.52 -13.73 -13.55
N PHE A 379 23.77 -15.05 -13.48
CA PHE A 379 24.54 -15.69 -12.41
C PHE A 379 26.04 -15.38 -12.47
N ASN A 380 26.57 -15.14 -13.67
CA ASN A 380 27.99 -14.86 -13.93
C ASN A 380 28.31 -13.36 -14.03
N SER A 381 27.31 -12.49 -14.09
CA SER A 381 27.53 -11.06 -14.17
C SER A 381 28.17 -10.53 -12.88
N LYS A 382 29.02 -9.51 -13.03
CA LYS A 382 29.64 -8.79 -11.92
C LYS A 382 28.92 -7.46 -11.75
N ALA A 383 28.45 -7.18 -10.54
CA ALA A 383 27.94 -5.85 -10.23
C ALA A 383 29.12 -4.90 -9.99
N VAL A 384 29.17 -3.80 -10.74
CA VAL A 384 30.08 -2.68 -10.43
C VAL A 384 29.34 -1.75 -9.47
N SER A 385 29.06 -2.25 -8.27
CA SER A 385 28.42 -1.48 -7.21
C SER A 385 29.47 -0.66 -6.46
N LYS A 386 29.18 0.61 -6.16
CA LYS A 386 30.00 1.43 -5.24
C LYS A 386 29.98 0.88 -3.80
N ASN A 387 29.03 0.02 -3.48
CA ASN A 387 28.94 -0.70 -2.21
C ASN A 387 29.60 -2.08 -2.35
N THR A 388 30.52 -2.39 -1.45
CA THR A 388 31.39 -3.58 -1.44
C THR A 388 30.68 -4.94 -1.30
N PHE A 389 29.35 -4.96 -1.18
CA PHE A 389 28.57 -6.18 -0.90
C PHE A 389 28.40 -7.14 -2.08
N TYR A 390 28.59 -6.67 -3.33
CA TYR A 390 28.38 -7.46 -4.56
C TYR A 390 29.62 -7.50 -5.48
N LEU A 391 30.82 -7.55 -4.88
CA LEU A 391 32.09 -7.67 -5.62
C LEU A 391 32.33 -9.06 -6.25
N VAL A 392 31.42 -10.01 -6.00
CA VAL A 392 31.51 -11.43 -6.34
C VAL A 392 30.24 -11.82 -7.11
N THR A 393 30.35 -12.69 -8.11
CA THR A 393 29.19 -13.12 -8.92
C THR A 393 28.23 -13.96 -8.07
N ALA A 394 26.96 -14.06 -8.46
CA ALA A 394 26.01 -14.90 -7.73
C ALA A 394 26.46 -16.36 -7.67
N LEU A 395 27.00 -16.90 -8.77
CA LEU A 395 27.55 -18.26 -8.83
C LEU A 395 28.71 -18.46 -7.84
N SER A 396 29.72 -17.58 -7.89
CA SER A 396 30.89 -17.71 -7.00
C SER A 396 30.53 -17.54 -5.52
N LYS A 397 29.42 -16.83 -5.23
CA LYS A 397 28.87 -16.77 -3.87
C LYS A 397 28.27 -18.10 -3.40
N LEU A 398 27.55 -18.79 -4.27
CA LEU A 398 27.03 -20.13 -3.97
C LEU A 398 28.17 -21.12 -3.77
N GLU A 399 29.18 -21.11 -4.66
CA GLU A 399 30.36 -21.97 -4.55
C GLU A 399 31.15 -21.71 -3.26
N SER A 400 31.33 -20.45 -2.89
CA SER A 400 31.99 -20.09 -1.62
C SER A 400 31.21 -20.60 -0.41
N LYS A 401 29.87 -20.48 -0.42
CA LYS A 401 29.02 -20.99 0.66
C LYS A 401 29.05 -22.53 0.73
N LEU A 402 29.08 -23.22 -0.41
CA LEU A 402 29.17 -24.67 -0.48
C LEU A 402 30.46 -25.20 0.17
N ASN A 403 31.58 -24.50 -0.06
CA ASN A 403 32.91 -24.88 0.43
C ASN A 403 33.21 -24.44 1.88
N LYS A 404 32.29 -23.72 2.53
CA LYS A 404 32.47 -23.22 3.90
C LYS A 404 32.26 -24.33 4.92
N GLU A 405 33.18 -24.49 5.88
CA GLU A 405 33.14 -25.57 6.88
C GLU A 405 31.86 -25.57 7.72
N GLN A 406 31.28 -24.40 7.98
CA GLN A 406 30.06 -24.25 8.78
C GLN A 406 28.76 -24.56 8.02
N THR A 407 28.83 -24.93 6.73
CA THR A 407 27.64 -25.27 5.95
C THR A 407 27.23 -26.71 6.22
N THR A 408 25.97 -26.91 6.64
CA THR A 408 25.44 -28.23 7.02
C THR A 408 25.26 -29.15 5.80
N ASP A 409 25.19 -30.47 6.01
CA ASP A 409 25.04 -31.43 4.90
C ASP A 409 23.74 -31.23 4.11
N ILE A 410 22.66 -30.82 4.78
CA ILE A 410 21.39 -30.44 4.14
C ILE A 410 21.60 -29.22 3.24
N GLN A 411 22.25 -28.17 3.75
CA GLN A 411 22.55 -26.96 2.97
C GLN A 411 23.48 -27.27 1.79
N LYS A 412 24.48 -28.15 1.97
CA LYS A 412 25.34 -28.61 0.87
C LYS A 412 24.52 -29.30 -0.22
N THR A 413 23.62 -30.20 0.16
CA THR A 413 22.74 -30.90 -0.79
C THR A 413 21.87 -29.92 -1.58
N GLU A 414 21.29 -28.92 -0.91
CA GLU A 414 20.51 -27.87 -1.57
C GLU A 414 21.35 -27.05 -2.56
N LEU A 415 22.54 -26.60 -2.14
CA LEU A 415 23.45 -25.80 -2.98
C LEU A 415 24.00 -26.61 -4.16
N GLU A 416 24.38 -27.87 -3.96
CA GLU A 416 24.82 -28.78 -5.01
C GLU A 416 23.72 -28.98 -6.06
N GLY A 417 22.46 -29.10 -5.64
CA GLY A 417 21.31 -29.16 -6.54
C GLY A 417 21.22 -27.94 -7.45
N ILE A 418 21.32 -26.73 -6.87
CA ILE A 418 21.30 -25.48 -7.62
C ILE A 418 22.48 -25.38 -8.60
N VAL A 419 23.71 -25.60 -8.11
CA VAL A 419 24.94 -25.49 -8.91
C VAL A 419 24.95 -26.50 -10.04
N LYS A 420 24.59 -27.77 -9.76
CA LYS A 420 24.51 -28.82 -10.78
C LYS A 420 23.52 -28.46 -11.88
N LYS A 421 22.33 -27.98 -11.52
CA LYS A 421 21.30 -27.58 -12.50
C LYS A 421 21.77 -26.43 -13.39
N LEU A 422 22.48 -25.45 -12.83
CA LEU A 422 23.08 -24.36 -13.59
C LEU A 422 24.14 -24.86 -14.59
N LEU A 423 24.98 -25.82 -14.18
CA LEU A 423 26.00 -26.43 -15.05
C LEU A 423 25.37 -27.25 -16.18
N GLU A 424 24.30 -28.01 -15.89
CA GLU A 424 23.56 -28.78 -16.89
C GLU A 424 23.06 -27.88 -18.02
N ILE A 425 22.43 -26.75 -17.70
CA ILE A 425 21.92 -25.79 -18.69
C ILE A 425 23.06 -25.21 -19.54
N ASN A 426 24.18 -24.84 -18.91
CA ASN A 426 25.35 -24.33 -19.63
C ASN A 426 25.98 -25.36 -20.58
N SER A 427 25.94 -26.65 -20.24
CA SER A 427 26.52 -27.74 -21.04
C SER A 427 25.67 -28.14 -22.26
N HIS A 428 24.34 -28.11 -22.14
CA HIS A 428 23.40 -28.41 -23.23
C HIS A 428 23.39 -27.33 -24.32
N HIS A 429 23.92 -26.14 -24.01
CA HIS A 429 24.03 -25.06 -24.98
C HIS A 429 25.31 -25.14 -25.82
N ARG A 430 26.44 -25.58 -25.23
CA ARG A 430 27.72 -25.78 -25.97
C ARG A 430 27.67 -26.92 -27.01
N THR A 431 26.64 -27.75 -26.97
CA THR A 431 26.43 -28.87 -27.91
C THR A 431 25.45 -28.54 -29.04
N ASN A 432 24.80 -27.37 -29.02
CA ASN A 432 23.82 -26.92 -30.01
C ASN A 432 24.27 -25.67 -30.81
N ILE A 433 25.57 -25.32 -30.74
CA ILE A 433 26.28 -24.38 -31.61
C ILE A 433 27.35 -25.19 -32.34
#